data_AF-A0A379WX74-F1
#
_entry.id   AF-A0A379WX74-F1
#
_cell.length_a   1.000
_cell.length_b   1.000
_cell.length_c   1.000
_cell.angle_alpha   90.00
_cell.angle_beta   90.00
_cell.angle_gamma   90.00
#
_symmetry.space_group_name_H-M   'P 1'
#
loop_
_entity.id
_entity.type
_entity.pdbx_description
1 polymer ?
#
loop_
_entity_poly.entity_id
_entity_poly.type
_entity_poly.pdbx_seq_one_letter_code
_entity_poly.pdbx_strand_id
1 'polypeptide(L)'
;MSKALAVGRSEHDIAATSERFIASTFQARSQILLPDANGKLLPLTHQQGMTPWDDAIARWSFDKGQPAGAGTDTLPGVPYQSCR
;
A
#
# COMPACT_ATOMS: atom_id res chain seq x y z
N MET A 1 -15.00 -9.59 -1.00
CA MET A 1 -13.65 -9.44 -1.58
C MET A 1 -13.23 -10.64 -2.42
N SER A 2 -13.14 -11.86 -1.87
CA SER A 2 -12.60 -13.06 -2.55
C SER A 2 -13.17 -13.34 -3.95
N LYS A 3 -14.51 -13.23 -4.12
CA LYS A 3 -15.17 -13.47 -5.41
C LYS A 3 -14.80 -12.48 -6.52
N ALA A 4 -14.52 -11.22 -6.17
CA ALA A 4 -14.17 -10.18 -7.14
C ALA A 4 -12.68 -10.26 -7.56
N LEU A 5 -11.81 -10.69 -6.65
CA LEU A 5 -10.40 -10.93 -6.97
C LEU A 5 -10.22 -12.18 -7.84
N ALA A 6 -11.02 -13.23 -7.62
CA ALA A 6 -10.96 -14.46 -8.41
C ALA A 6 -11.27 -14.27 -9.91
N VAL A 7 -11.89 -13.14 -10.29
CA VAL A 7 -12.20 -12.82 -11.69
C VAL A 7 -11.27 -11.77 -12.30
N GLY A 8 -10.39 -11.14 -11.50
CA GLY A 8 -9.42 -10.17 -12.00
C GLY A 8 -8.41 -10.84 -12.93
N ARG A 9 -8.15 -10.24 -14.09
CA ARG A 9 -7.29 -10.82 -15.14
C ARG A 9 -6.00 -10.04 -15.35
N SER A 10 -5.81 -8.95 -14.63
CA SER A 10 -4.62 -8.11 -14.65
C SER A 10 -4.28 -7.62 -13.25
N GLU A 11 -3.01 -7.28 -13.05
CA GLU A 11 -2.53 -6.67 -11.80
C GLU A 11 -3.31 -5.39 -11.47
N HIS A 12 -3.65 -4.61 -12.50
CA HIS A 12 -4.46 -3.39 -12.36
C HIS A 12 -5.88 -3.69 -11.88
N ASP A 13 -6.56 -4.72 -12.39
CA ASP A 13 -7.90 -5.10 -11.93
C ASP A 13 -7.90 -5.53 -10.47
N ILE A 14 -6.87 -6.29 -10.07
CA ILE A 14 -6.69 -6.74 -8.70
C ILE A 14 -6.41 -5.56 -7.77
N ALA A 15 -5.55 -4.62 -8.18
CA ALA A 15 -5.25 -3.42 -7.43
C ALA A 15 -6.50 -2.55 -7.23
N ALA A 16 -7.18 -2.20 -8.33
CA ALA A 16 -8.39 -1.38 -8.29
C ALA A 16 -9.50 -2.00 -7.45
N THR A 17 -9.71 -3.32 -7.57
CA THR A 17 -10.73 -4.05 -6.78
C THR A 17 -10.39 -4.03 -5.29
N SER A 18 -9.13 -4.26 -4.95
CA SER A 18 -8.65 -4.29 -3.56
C SER A 18 -8.75 -2.92 -2.91
N GLU A 19 -8.29 -1.87 -3.60
CA GLU A 19 -8.35 -0.49 -3.11
C GLU A 19 -9.79 -0.05 -2.86
N ARG A 20 -10.70 -0.35 -3.79
CA ARG A 20 -12.14 -0.05 -3.60
C ARG A 20 -12.72 -0.74 -2.36
N PHE A 21 -12.34 -1.99 -2.12
CA PHE A 21 -12.84 -2.76 -0.98
C PHE A 21 -12.27 -2.26 0.35
N ILE A 22 -10.98 -1.93 0.39
CA ILE A 22 -10.34 -1.33 1.56
C ILE A 22 -11.00 0.01 1.88
N ALA A 23 -11.23 0.85 0.86
CA ALA A 23 -11.90 2.13 1.01
C ALA A 23 -13.31 2.00 1.59
N SER A 24 -14.14 1.09 1.07
CA SER A 24 -15.49 0.91 1.59
C SER A 24 -15.53 0.31 3.00
N THR A 25 -14.59 -0.59 3.31
CA THR A 25 -14.63 -1.38 4.57
C THR A 25 -14.02 -0.62 5.73
N PHE A 26 -12.87 0.01 5.52
CA PHE A 26 -12.12 0.70 6.57
C PHE A 26 -12.31 2.22 6.54
N GLN A 27 -13.07 2.74 5.58
CA GLN A 27 -13.25 4.18 5.39
C GLN A 27 -11.90 4.91 5.23
N ALA A 28 -10.95 4.25 4.56
CA ALA A 28 -9.57 4.71 4.42
C ALA A 28 -9.12 4.70 2.96
N ARG A 29 -8.29 5.66 2.56
CA ARG A 29 -7.65 5.62 1.24
C ARG A 29 -6.49 4.64 1.26
N SER A 30 -6.30 3.90 0.17
CA SER A 30 -5.24 2.90 0.05
C SER A 30 -4.66 2.90 -1.36
N GLN A 31 -3.36 2.65 -1.47
CA GLN A 31 -2.64 2.47 -2.73
C GLN A 31 -1.95 1.11 -2.71
N ILE A 32 -2.10 0.34 -3.79
CA ILE A 32 -1.31 -0.86 -4.02
C ILE A 32 -0.09 -0.51 -4.87
N LEU A 33 1.07 -0.93 -4.37
CA LEU A 33 2.36 -0.81 -5.05
C LEU A 33 2.83 -2.21 -5.45
N LEU A 34 3.28 -2.38 -6.69
CA LEU A 34 3.95 -3.60 -7.15
C LEU A 34 5.38 -3.29 -7.61
N PRO A 35 6.31 -4.25 -7.45
CA PRO A 35 7.64 -4.13 -8.03
C PRO A 35 7.56 -4.20 -9.56
N ASP A 36 8.27 -3.30 -10.23
CA ASP A 36 8.56 -3.44 -11.66
C ASP A 36 9.63 -4.51 -11.93
N ALA A 37 10.05 -4.65 -13.19
CA ALA A 37 11.11 -5.58 -13.59
C ALA A 37 12.47 -5.33 -12.92
N ASN A 38 12.71 -4.12 -12.41
CA ASN A 38 13.91 -3.74 -11.67
C ASN A 38 13.68 -3.78 -10.14
N GLY A 39 12.50 -4.24 -9.70
CA GLY A 39 12.07 -4.30 -8.31
C GLY A 39 11.60 -2.95 -7.74
N LYS A 40 11.56 -1.87 -8.52
CA LYS A 40 11.09 -0.58 -8.02
C LYS A 40 9.60 -0.65 -7.77
N LEU A 41 9.16 -0.27 -6.57
CA LEU A 41 7.75 -0.23 -6.23
C LEU A 41 7.09 0.95 -6.95
N LEU A 42 6.06 0.64 -7.74
CA LEU A 42 5.28 1.63 -8.48
C LEU A 42 3.79 1.47 -8.16
N PRO A 43 3.04 2.59 -8.06
CA PRO A 43 1.60 2.53 -7.93
C PRO A 43 0.98 2.03 -9.24
N LEU A 44 0.04 1.10 -9.12
CA LEU A 44 -0.70 0.59 -10.29
C LEU A 44 -1.89 1.45 -10.68
N THR A 45 -2.44 2.19 -9.71
CA THR A 45 -3.59 3.07 -9.89
C THR A 45 -3.18 4.48 -9.47
N HIS A 46 -3.95 5.49 -9.87
CA HIS A 46 -3.71 6.86 -9.45
C HIS A 46 -4.75 7.26 -8.40
N GLN A 47 -4.36 7.32 -7.13
CA GLN A 47 -5.20 7.79 -6.03
C GLN A 47 -4.92 9.27 -5.71
N GLN A 48 -5.94 10.13 -5.76
CA GLN A 48 -5.81 11.54 -5.38
C GLN A 48 -6.01 11.74 -3.86
N GLY A 49 -5.29 12.71 -3.30
CA GLY A 49 -5.48 13.12 -1.91
C GLY A 49 -4.92 12.14 -0.87
N MET A 50 -3.95 11.31 -1.25
CA MET A 50 -3.12 10.58 -0.29
C MET A 50 -1.97 11.46 0.15
N THR A 51 -1.65 11.43 1.44
CA THR A 51 -0.42 12.02 1.96
C THR A 51 0.76 11.25 1.34
N PRO A 52 1.80 11.94 0.83
CA PRO A 52 2.99 11.27 0.35
C PRO A 52 3.59 10.36 1.41
N TRP A 53 4.02 9.17 1.01
CA TRP A 53 4.81 8.26 1.84
C TRP A 53 6.29 8.35 1.46
N ASP A 54 7.15 7.80 2.31
CA ASP A 54 8.57 7.66 2.00
C ASP A 54 8.81 6.38 1.21
N ASP A 55 9.29 6.51 -0.03
CA ASP A 55 9.55 5.37 -0.93
C ASP A 55 10.62 4.42 -0.37
N ALA A 56 11.60 4.90 0.40
CA ALA A 56 12.61 4.05 1.01
C ALA A 56 12.02 3.18 2.12
N ILE A 57 11.09 3.73 2.91
CA ILE A 57 10.36 2.97 3.94
C ILE A 57 9.43 1.94 3.29
N ALA A 58 8.69 2.33 2.24
CA ALA A 58 7.85 1.41 1.48
C ALA A 58 8.68 0.26 0.90
N ARG A 59 9.86 0.57 0.36
CA ARG A 59 10.79 -0.44 -0.16
C ARG A 59 11.33 -1.36 0.93
N TRP A 60 11.74 -0.81 2.08
CA TRP A 60 12.19 -1.61 3.22
C TRP A 60 11.09 -2.56 3.69
N SER A 61 9.84 -2.08 3.77
CA SER A 61 8.69 -2.89 4.18
C SER A 61 8.46 -4.08 3.24
N PHE A 62 8.55 -3.83 1.93
CA PHE A 62 8.50 -4.87 0.91
C PHE A 62 9.66 -5.87 1.02
N ASP A 63 10.90 -5.40 1.14
CA ASP A 63 12.09 -6.25 1.19
C ASP A 63 12.16 -7.10 2.47
N LYS A 64 11.67 -6.57 3.61
CA LYS A 64 11.68 -7.27 4.90
C LYS A 64 10.41 -8.08 5.16
N GLY A 65 9.35 -7.86 4.39
CA GLY A 65 8.03 -8.44 4.66
C GLY A 65 7.46 -8.01 6.01
N GLN A 66 7.78 -6.78 6.45
CA GLN A 66 7.37 -6.24 7.74
C GLN A 66 6.51 -4.98 7.57
N PRO A 67 5.48 -4.77 8.40
CA PRO A 67 4.66 -3.55 8.36
C PRO A 67 5.49 -2.34 8.80
N ALA A 68 5.18 -1.15 8.27
CA ALA A 68 5.82 0.10 8.69
C ALA A 68 4.83 1.25 8.90
N GLY A 69 5.24 2.27 9.64
CA GLY A 69 4.44 3.46 9.93
C GLY A 69 3.67 3.36 11.26
N ALA A 70 2.46 3.91 11.30
CA ALA A 70 1.67 4.02 12.52
C ALA A 70 1.43 2.64 13.18
N GLY A 71 1.69 2.57 14.49
CA GLY A 71 1.45 1.35 15.28
C GLY A 71 2.50 0.25 15.10
N THR A 72 3.66 0.55 14.49
CA THR A 72 4.77 -0.40 14.30
C THR A 72 6.03 0.09 15.00
N ASP A 73 6.85 -0.85 15.49
CA ASP A 73 8.18 -0.56 16.05
C ASP A 73 9.26 -0.43 14.96
N THR A 74 8.85 -0.37 13.70
CA THR A 74 9.80 -0.32 12.60
C THR A 74 10.37 1.09 12.49
N LEU A 75 11.69 1.14 12.67
CA LEU A 75 12.61 2.27 12.55
C LEU A 75 12.83 3.05 13.87
N PRO A 76 14.01 2.93 14.51
CA PRO A 76 14.45 3.92 15.48
C PRO A 76 14.67 5.26 14.76
N GLY A 77 13.79 6.23 14.97
CA GLY A 77 14.03 7.64 14.61
C GLY A 77 13.18 8.27 13.50
N VAL A 78 12.00 7.75 13.14
CA VAL A 78 11.07 8.45 12.21
C VAL A 78 9.80 8.98 12.92
N PRO A 79 9.31 10.18 12.54
CA PRO A 79 8.40 11.00 13.35
C PRO A 79 6.92 10.57 13.36
N TYR A 80 6.54 9.43 12.78
CA TYR A 80 5.13 9.03 12.65
C TYR A 80 4.49 8.47 13.94
N GLN A 81 5.20 8.48 15.07
CA GLN A 81 4.67 8.01 16.36
C GLN A 81 3.58 8.91 17.00
N SER A 82 3.15 10.00 16.35
CA SER A 82 2.31 11.03 16.98
C SER A 82 0.89 11.21 16.43
N CYS A 83 0.37 10.33 15.57
CA CYS A 83 -1.06 10.39 15.25
C CYS A 83 -1.84 9.52 16.24
N ARG A 84 -2.29 10.15 17.34
CA ARG A 84 -3.21 9.60 18.33
C ARG A 84 -4.60 10.19 18.16
#